data_AF-A0A6J7ZG49-F1
#
_entry.id   AF-A0A6J7ZG49-F1
#
_cell.length_a   1.000
_cell.length_b   1.000
_cell.length_c   1.000
_cell.angle_alpha   90.00
_cell.angle_beta   90.00
_cell.angle_gamma   90.00
#
_symmetry.space_group_name_H-M   'P 1'
#
loop_
_entity.id
_entity.type
_entity.pdbx_description
1 polymer ?
#
loop_
_entity_poly.entity_id
_entity_poly.type
_entity_poly.pdbx_seq_one_letter_code
_entity_poly.pdbx_strand_id
1 'polypeptide(L)' 'MSNLREYLDKNPQQAKRLLGMEYEQLIELIQAAELLEQEKRQARKN' A
#
# COMPACT_ATOMS: atom_id res chain seq x y z
N MET A 1 11.42 0.18 2.12
CA MET A 1 10.10 0.07 1.46
C MET A 1 10.14 0.43 -0.03
N SER A 2 11.14 1.14 -0.54
CA SER A 2 11.20 1.63 -1.94
C SER A 2 11.31 0.52 -3.00
N ASN A 3 12.16 -0.49 -2.80
CA ASN A 3 12.51 -1.41 -3.90
C ASN A 3 11.37 -2.34 -4.33
N LEU A 4 10.58 -2.85 -3.38
CA LEU A 4 9.45 -3.72 -3.71
C LEU A 4 8.32 -2.93 -4.36
N ARG A 5 8.02 -1.75 -3.81
CA ARG A 5 6.98 -0.87 -4.34
C ARG A 5 7.30 -0.42 -5.76
N GLU A 6 8.48 0.16 -6.00
CA GLU A 6 8.90 0.56 -7.34
C GLU A 6 8.92 -0.61 -8.33
N TYR A 7 9.33 -1.80 -7.88
CA TYR A 7 9.32 -2.98 -8.74
C TYR A 7 7.91 -3.39 -9.14
N LEU A 8 6.97 -3.40 -8.19
CA LEU A 8 5.57 -3.71 -8.45
C LEU A 8 4.88 -2.64 -9.30
N ASP A 9 5.25 -1.37 -9.13
CA ASP A 9 4.71 -0.27 -9.93
C ASP A 9 5.11 -0.38 -11.41
N LYS A 10 6.33 -0.89 -11.67
CA LYS A 10 6.81 -1.19 -13.02
C LYS A 10 6.33 -2.54 -13.56
N ASN A 11 5.89 -3.44 -12.68
CA ASN A 11 5.52 -4.83 -13.02
C ASN A 11 4.22 -5.23 -12.28
N PRO A 12 3.07 -4.61 -12.55
CA PRO A 12 1.84 -4.80 -11.80
C PRO A 12 1.36 -6.26 -11.77
N GLN A 13 1.58 -7.03 -12.84
CA GLN A 13 1.28 -8.46 -12.92
C GLN A 13 2.03 -9.31 -11.87
N GLN A 14 3.16 -8.83 -11.36
CA GLN A 14 3.92 -9.53 -10.31
C GLN A 14 3.28 -9.35 -8.93
N ALA A 15 2.38 -8.38 -8.73
CA ALA A 15 1.68 -8.20 -7.45
C ALA A 15 0.92 -9.47 -7.06
N LYS A 16 0.17 -10.05 -8.01
CA LYS A 16 -0.57 -11.29 -7.77
C LYS A 16 0.35 -12.46 -7.44
N ARG A 17 1.49 -12.55 -8.13
CA ARG A 17 2.45 -13.64 -7.93
C ARG A 17 3.19 -13.54 -6.60
N LEU A 18 3.59 -12.33 -6.20
CA LEU A 18 4.43 -12.08 -5.02
C LEU A 18 3.61 -11.92 -3.74
N LEU A 19 2.44 -11.29 -3.84
CA LEU A 19 1.62 -10.90 -2.69
C LEU A 19 0.25 -11.58 -2.67
N GLY A 20 -0.10 -12.35 -3.71
CA GLY A 20 -1.40 -13.02 -3.80
C GLY A 20 -2.58 -12.07 -4.04
N MET A 21 -2.31 -10.80 -4.40
CA MET A 21 -3.35 -9.79 -4.62
C MET A 21 -3.10 -9.01 -5.91
N GLU A 22 -4.17 -8.53 -6.54
CA GLU A 22 -4.04 -7.68 -7.71
C GLU A 22 -3.36 -6.36 -7.34
N TYR A 23 -2.64 -5.77 -8.30
CA TYR A 23 -1.92 -4.53 -8.07
C TYR A 23 -2.85 -3.39 -7.65
N GLU A 24 -4.04 -3.28 -8.23
CA GLU A 24 -5.05 -2.28 -7.84
C GLU A 24 -5.44 -2.43 -6.36
N GLN A 25 -5.67 -3.66 -5.90
CA GLN A 25 -5.98 -3.94 -4.49
C GLN A 25 -4.82 -3.55 -3.57
N LEU A 26 -3.57 -3.71 -4.03
CA LEU A 26 -2.39 -3.25 -3.28
C LEU A 26 -2.37 -1.71 -3.15
N ILE A 27 -2.74 -0.97 -4.21
CA ILE A 27 -2.85 0.49 -4.16
C ILE A 27 -3.86 0.91 -3.10
N GLU A 28 -5.06 0.34 -3.16
CA GLU A 28 -6.15 0.66 -2.24
C GLU A 28 -5.73 0.37 -0.78
N LEU A 29 -5.05 -0.75 -0.55
CA LEU A 29 -4.55 -1.11 0.77
C LEU A 29 -3.54 -0.08 1.30
N ILE A 30 -2.60 0.37 0.46
CA ILE A 30 -1.62 1.38 0.84
C ILE A 30 -2.32 2.69 1.21
N GLN A 31 -3.27 3.15 0.39
CA GLN A 31 -4.03 4.37 0.66
C GLN A 31 -4.84 4.29 1.96
N ALA A 32 -5.51 3.15 2.19
CA ALA A 32 -6.25 2.91 3.42
C ALA A 32 -5.33 2.93 4.66
N ALA A 33 -4.14 2.34 4.55
CA ALA A 33 -3.15 2.35 5.63
C ALA A 33 -2.63 3.76 5.93
N GLU A 34 -2.39 4.57 4.90
CA GLU A 34 -1.99 5.98 5.06
C GLU A 34 -3.07 6.81 5.76
N LEU A 35 -4.34 6.63 5.37
CA LEU A 35 -5.48 7.30 6.03
C LEU A 35 -5.57 6.91 7.50
N LEU A 36 -5.48 5.62 7.81
CA LEU A 36 -5.56 5.11 9.18
C LEU A 36 -4.41 5.61 10.06
N GLU A 37 -3.21 5.78 9.49
CA GLU A 37 -2.08 6.39 10.20
C GLU A 37 -2.31 7.89 10.47
N GLN A 38 -2.93 8.62 9.53
CA GLN A 38 -3.31 10.02 9.75
C GLN A 38 -4.36 10.15 10.85
N GLU A 39 -5.39 9.30 10.86
CA GLU A 39 -6.41 9.27 11.90
C GLU A 39 -5.80 8.99 13.28
N LYS A 40 -4.89 8.01 13.38
CA LYS A 40 -4.17 7.72 14.63
C LYS A 40 -3.35 8.91 15.12
N ARG A 41 -2.69 9.64 14.21
CA ARG A 41 -1.93 10.84 14.57
C ARG A 41 -2.83 11.96 15.04
N GLN A 42 -4.00 12.14 14.43
CA GLN A 42 -4.97 13.14 14.84
C GLN A 42 -5.57 12.80 16.22
N ALA A 43 -5.92 11.54 16.45
CA ALA A 43 -6.43 11.06 17.74
C ALA A 43 -5.40 11.21 18.89
N ARG A 44 -4.10 11.14 18.60
CA ARG A 44 -3.03 11.36 19.60
C ARG A 44 -2.77 12.84 19.92
N LYS A 45 -3.28 13.77 19.10
CA LYS A 45 -3.09 15.21 19.27
C LYS A 45 -4.24 15.89 20.03
N ASN A 46 -5.38 15.22 20.15
CA ASN A 46 -6.54 15.67 20.91
C ASN A 46 -6.54 15.04 22.31
#